data_AF-A0A1V5A4J0-F1
#
_entry.id   AF-A0A1V5A4J0-F1
#
_cell.length_a   1.000
_cell.length_b   1.000
_cell.length_c   1.000
_cell.angle_alpha   90.00
_cell.angle_beta   90.00
_cell.angle_gamma   90.00
#
_symmetry.space_group_name_H-M   'P 1'
#
loop_
_entity.id
_entity.type
_entity.pdbx_description
1 polymer ?
#
loop_
_entity_poly.entity_id
_entity_poly.type
_entity_poly.pdbx_seq_one_letter_code
_entity_poly.pdbx_strand_id
1 'polypeptide(L)'
;MSERPLGVSVLGVLWIFIACIWFVAAILGVAVLAGLGFPGLGAIAGVILFCIAIVDLLLGIGCFRGWGIVWTVGVLMMVINIIFGLMTLFSAWIFGVLSIIVSAIILWYFFQPQVKKYFGKA
;
A
#
# COMPACT_ATOMS: atom_id res chain seq x y z
N MET A 1 15.61 0.41 -23.00
CA MET A 1 14.80 -0.07 -21.86
C MET A 1 15.72 -0.07 -20.66
N SER A 2 15.67 0.93 -19.77
CA SER A 2 16.53 0.93 -18.58
C SER A 2 16.14 -0.27 -17.73
N GLU A 3 17.11 -1.07 -17.29
CA GLU A 3 16.87 -2.23 -16.43
C GLU A 3 15.99 -1.81 -15.25
N ARG A 4 14.78 -2.37 -15.21
CA ARG A 4 13.84 -2.14 -14.11
C ARG A 4 14.43 -2.83 -12.89
N PRO A 5 14.68 -2.13 -11.77
CA PRO A 5 15.13 -2.79 -10.55
C PRO A 5 14.07 -3.83 -10.16
N LEU A 6 14.49 -5.09 -9.96
CA LEU A 6 13.57 -6.19 -9.66
C LEU A 6 12.67 -5.86 -8.45
N GLY A 7 13.21 -5.16 -7.45
CA GLY A 7 12.46 -4.76 -6.27
C GLY A 7 11.31 -3.77 -6.54
N VAL A 8 11.43 -2.88 -7.53
CA VAL A 8 10.33 -1.98 -7.92
C VAL A 8 9.20 -2.75 -8.60
N SER A 9 9.55 -3.78 -9.39
CA SER A 9 8.56 -4.65 -10.01
C SER A 9 7.84 -5.50 -8.96
N VAL A 10 8.57 -6.05 -7.98
CA VAL A 10 7.98 -6.80 -6.85
C VAL A 10 7.05 -5.89 -6.04
N LEU A 11 7.46 -4.65 -5.74
CA LEU A 11 6.59 -3.68 -5.09
C LEU A 11 5.35 -3.39 -5.93
N GLY A 12 5.49 -3.12 -7.22
CA GLY A 12 4.34 -2.88 -8.10
C GLY A 12 3.34 -4.03 -8.07
N VAL A 13 3.81 -5.28 -8.09
CA VAL A 13 2.96 -6.47 -7.95
C VAL A 13 2.30 -6.53 -6.57
N LEU A 14 3.05 -6.30 -5.48
CA LEU A 14 2.50 -6.29 -4.12
C LEU A 14 1.38 -5.26 -3.96
N TRP A 15 1.57 -4.04 -4.48
CA TRP A 15 0.56 -2.99 -4.44
C TRP A 15 -0.71 -3.37 -5.22
N ILE A 16 -0.57 -4.04 -6.37
CA ILE A 16 -1.72 -4.58 -7.11
C ILE A 16 -2.44 -5.66 -6.31
N PHE A 17 -1.71 -6.57 -5.65
CA PHE A 17 -2.33 -7.57 -4.78
C PHE A 17 -3.08 -6.92 -3.61
N ILE A 18 -2.50 -5.90 -2.98
CA ILE A 18 -3.15 -5.12 -1.91
C ILE A 18 -4.42 -4.43 -2.42
N ALA A 19 -4.37 -3.82 -3.61
CA ALA A 19 -5.55 -3.21 -4.24
C ALA A 19 -6.67 -4.24 -4.45
N CYS A 20 -6.35 -5.45 -4.93
CA CYS A 20 -7.31 -6.55 -5.06
C CYS A 20 -7.95 -6.92 -3.71
N ILE A 21 -7.16 -7.00 -2.64
CA ILE A 21 -7.68 -7.24 -1.28
C ILE A 21 -8.65 -6.12 -0.87
N TRP A 22 -8.31 -4.86 -1.14
CA TRP A 22 -9.19 -3.73 -0.84
C TRP A 22 -10.48 -3.74 -1.66
N PHE A 23 -10.45 -4.14 -2.93
CA PHE A 23 -11.69 -4.30 -3.72
C PHE A 23 -12.61 -5.36 -3.13
N VAL A 24 -12.05 -6.50 -2.70
CA VAL A 24 -12.81 -7.56 -2.04
C VAL A 24 -13.34 -7.07 -0.69
N ALA A 25 -12.52 -6.38 0.10
CA ALA A 25 -12.93 -5.82 1.38
C ALA A 25 -14.00 -4.72 1.24
N ALA A 26 -13.97 -3.92 0.17
CA ALA A 26 -15.00 -2.92 -0.11
C ALA A 26 -16.35 -3.59 -0.38
N ILE A 27 -16.39 -4.64 -1.19
CA ILE A 27 -17.62 -5.37 -1.52
C ILE A 27 -18.14 -6.15 -0.31
N LEU A 28 -17.27 -6.91 0.36
CA LEU A 28 -17.62 -7.67 1.55
C LEU A 28 -18.03 -6.77 2.71
N GLY A 29 -17.33 -5.66 2.91
CA GLY A 29 -17.64 -4.69 3.96
C GLY A 29 -19.03 -4.08 3.80
N VAL A 30 -19.43 -3.77 2.57
CA VAL A 30 -20.81 -3.33 2.26
C VAL A 30 -21.81 -4.43 2.61
N ALA A 31 -21.56 -5.68 2.17
CA ALA A 31 -22.47 -6.80 2.38
C ALA A 31 -22.64 -7.13 3.88
N VAL A 32 -21.56 -7.11 4.64
CA VAL A 32 -21.57 -7.36 6.10
C VAL A 32 -22.37 -6.28 6.82
N LEU A 33 -22.07 -5.00 6.56
CA LEU A 33 -22.75 -3.90 7.24
C LEU A 33 -24.23 -3.77 6.83
N ALA A 34 -24.56 -4.07 5.58
CA ALA A 34 -25.94 -4.17 5.13
C ALA A 34 -26.69 -5.32 5.83
N GLY A 35 -26.06 -6.49 5.97
CA GLY A 35 -26.62 -7.64 6.68
C GLY A 35 -26.83 -7.41 8.19
N LEU A 36 -26.06 -6.49 8.79
CA LEU A 36 -26.21 -6.06 10.18
C LEU A 36 -27.27 -4.96 10.38
N GLY A 37 -27.96 -4.53 9.31
CA GLY A 37 -29.02 -3.51 9.39
C GLY A 37 -28.52 -2.07 9.24
N PHE A 38 -27.26 -1.86 8.84
CA PHE A 38 -26.67 -0.54 8.61
C PHE A 38 -26.27 -0.32 7.14
N PRO A 39 -27.22 -0.36 6.18
CA PRO A 39 -26.91 -0.28 4.75
C PRO A 39 -26.26 1.05 4.35
N GLY A 40 -26.64 2.16 4.99
CA GLY A 40 -26.05 3.49 4.72
C GLY A 40 -24.58 3.57 5.12
N LEU A 41 -24.21 3.04 6.29
CA LEU A 41 -22.81 2.96 6.71
C LEU A 41 -22.00 2.01 5.84
N GLY A 42 -22.61 0.89 5.42
CA GLY A 42 -22.02 -0.05 4.47
C GLY A 42 -21.63 0.63 3.16
N ALA A 43 -22.55 1.39 2.56
CA ALA A 43 -22.28 2.12 1.32
C ALA A 43 -21.15 3.16 1.47
N ILE A 44 -21.15 3.95 2.56
CA ILE A 44 -20.10 4.95 2.81
C ILE A 44 -18.74 4.28 2.97
N ALA A 45 -18.65 3.26 3.81
CA ALA A 45 -17.41 2.51 4.02
C ALA A 45 -16.92 1.85 2.74
N GLY A 46 -17.82 1.26 1.95
CA GLY A 46 -17.51 0.65 0.67
C GLY A 46 -16.90 1.63 -0.34
N VAL A 47 -17.49 2.83 -0.47
CA VAL A 47 -16.97 3.88 -1.36
C VAL A 47 -15.59 4.33 -0.93
N ILE A 48 -15.36 4.54 0.37
CA ILE A 48 -14.04 4.94 0.90
C ILE A 48 -12.99 3.87 0.58
N LEU A 49 -13.30 2.61 0.87
CA LEU A 49 -12.41 1.48 0.61
C LEU A 49 -12.14 1.29 -0.89
N PHE A 50 -13.14 1.52 -1.73
CA PHE A 50 -13.01 1.47 -3.18
C PHE A 50 -12.07 2.57 -3.72
N CYS A 51 -12.19 3.80 -3.19
CA CYS A 51 -11.26 4.88 -3.51
C CYS A 51 -9.82 4.54 -3.13
N ILE A 52 -9.61 3.94 -1.95
CA ILE A 52 -8.29 3.47 -1.50
C ILE A 52 -7.74 2.40 -2.46
N ALA A 53 -8.57 1.43 -2.85
CA ALA A 53 -8.18 0.38 -3.80
C ALA A 53 -7.71 0.95 -5.15
N ILE A 54 -8.38 1.98 -5.66
CA ILE A 54 -7.98 2.66 -6.91
C ILE A 54 -6.62 3.35 -6.74
N VAL A 55 -6.40 4.05 -5.62
CA VAL A 55 -5.12 4.72 -5.35
C VAL A 55 -4.00 3.69 -5.31
N ASP A 56 -4.19 2.57 -4.63
CA ASP A 56 -3.20 1.49 -4.51
C ASP A 56 -2.91 0.85 -5.88
N LEU A 57 -3.93 0.69 -6.73
CA LEU A 57 -3.77 0.21 -8.10
C LEU A 57 -2.94 1.19 -8.95
N LEU A 58 -3.23 2.49 -8.83
CA LEU A 58 -2.49 3.54 -9.53
C LEU A 58 -1.03 3.60 -9.07
N LEU A 59 -0.75 3.35 -7.79
CA LEU A 59 0.60 3.24 -7.25
C LEU A 59 1.32 2.00 -7.79
N GLY A 60 0.63 0.87 -7.87
CA GLY A 60 1.14 -0.35 -8.50
C GLY A 60 1.53 -0.12 -9.97
N ILE A 61 0.66 0.50 -10.75
CA ILE A 61 0.94 0.87 -12.16
C ILE A 61 2.05 1.93 -12.24
N GLY A 62 2.06 2.89 -11.32
CA GLY A 62 3.06 3.93 -11.20
C GLY A 62 4.46 3.39 -10.93
N CYS A 63 4.58 2.31 -10.14
CA CYS A 63 5.83 1.56 -9.97
C CYS A 63 6.35 1.01 -11.32
N PHE A 64 5.48 0.47 -12.17
CA PHE A 64 5.89 -0.03 -13.50
C PHE A 64 6.25 1.08 -14.50
N ARG A 65 5.70 2.29 -14.32
CA ARG A 65 5.98 3.46 -15.16
C ARG A 65 7.13 4.34 -14.66
N GLY A 66 7.60 4.17 -13.44
CA GLY A 66 8.70 4.95 -12.87
C GLY A 66 8.32 6.40 -12.51
N TRP A 67 7.07 6.63 -12.10
CA TRP A 67 6.62 7.99 -11.74
C TRP A 67 7.25 8.49 -10.44
N GLY A 68 7.89 9.67 -10.47
CA GLY A 68 8.53 10.28 -9.29
C GLY A 68 7.60 10.55 -8.10
N ILE A 69 6.29 10.60 -8.33
CA ILE A 69 5.26 10.72 -7.28
C ILE A 69 5.17 9.44 -6.45
N VAL A 70 5.37 8.28 -7.07
CA VAL A 70 5.31 6.97 -6.41
C VAL A 70 6.41 6.84 -5.38
N TRP A 71 7.58 7.47 -5.63
CA TRP A 71 8.64 7.56 -4.64
C TRP A 71 8.17 8.26 -3.37
N THR A 72 7.57 9.45 -3.51
CA THR A 72 7.09 10.25 -2.37
C THR A 72 5.96 9.54 -1.63
N VAL A 73 4.98 8.97 -2.34
CA VAL A 73 3.86 8.26 -1.72
C VAL A 73 4.30 6.96 -1.05
N GLY A 74 5.23 6.20 -1.66
CA GLY A 74 5.77 4.98 -1.07
C GLY A 74 6.52 5.25 0.24
N VAL A 75 7.34 6.31 0.29
CA VAL A 75 7.99 6.74 1.54
C VAL A 75 6.98 7.13 2.60
N LEU A 76 5.97 7.94 2.24
CA LEU A 76 4.90 8.34 3.16
C LEU A 76 4.16 7.13 3.73
N MET A 77 3.84 6.15 2.88
CA MET A 77 3.13 4.93 3.27
C MET A 77 3.95 4.05 4.20
N MET A 78 5.28 4.03 4.06
CA MET A 78 6.17 3.30 4.97
C MET A 78 6.26 3.98 6.33
N VAL A 79 6.29 5.31 6.36
CA VAL A 79 6.19 6.06 7.63
C VAL A 79 4.87 5.75 8.34
N ILE A 80 3.75 5.76 7.60
CA ILE A 80 2.44 5.40 8.14
C ILE A 80 2.44 3.96 8.67
N ASN A 81 2.97 2.99 7.90
CA ASN A 81 3.05 1.60 8.34
C ASN A 81 3.89 1.40 9.60
N ILE A 82 4.98 2.15 9.76
CA ILE A 82 5.80 2.09 10.99
C ILE A 82 4.99 2.59 12.20
N ILE A 83 4.23 3.68 12.05
CA ILE A 83 3.36 4.21 13.11
C ILE A 83 2.27 3.20 13.48
N PHE A 84 1.59 2.62 12.49
CA PHE A 84 0.60 1.56 12.74
C PHE A 84 1.23 0.30 13.35
N GLY A 85 2.41 -0.09 12.87
CA GLY A 85 3.21 -1.19 13.41
C GLY A 85 3.47 -1.01 14.90
N LEU A 86 3.89 0.19 15.32
CA LEU A 86 4.10 0.55 16.72
C LEU A 86 2.84 0.44 17.57
N MET A 87 1.68 0.86 17.04
CA MET A 87 0.39 0.68 17.74
C MET A 87 0.01 -0.81 17.87
N THR A 88 0.25 -1.60 16.83
CA THR A 88 -0.07 -3.04 16.81
C THR A 88 0.88 -3.89 17.65
N LEU A 89 2.02 -3.36 18.14
CA LEU A 89 2.89 -4.08 19.06
C LEU A 89 2.17 -4.48 20.35
N PHE A 90 1.22 -3.67 20.81
CA PHE A 90 0.49 -3.90 22.06
C PHE A 90 -0.64 -4.94 21.92
N SER A 91 -1.16 -5.18 20.72
CA SER A 91 -2.25 -6.13 20.47
C SER A 91 -1.79 -7.42 19.78
N ALA A 92 -0.83 -7.32 18.87
CA ALA A 92 -0.42 -8.38 17.96
C ALA A 92 1.10 -8.28 17.69
N TRP A 93 1.89 -8.55 18.72
CA TRP A 93 3.35 -8.33 18.75
C TRP A 93 4.11 -8.90 17.54
N ILE A 94 3.80 -10.13 17.10
CA ILE A 94 4.43 -10.76 15.91
C ILE A 94 4.20 -9.93 14.64
N PHE A 95 2.96 -9.51 14.42
CA PHE A 95 2.58 -8.77 13.21
C PHE A 95 3.15 -7.35 13.22
N GLY A 96 3.16 -6.70 14.38
CA GLY A 96 3.74 -5.36 14.53
C GLY A 96 5.23 -5.33 14.22
N VAL A 97 6.01 -6.26 14.79
CA VAL A 97 7.47 -6.33 14.56
C VAL A 97 7.78 -6.62 13.09
N LEU A 98 7.09 -7.61 12.48
CA LEU A 98 7.28 -7.93 11.06
C LEU A 98 6.95 -6.75 10.15
N SER A 99 5.84 -6.05 10.40
CA SER A 99 5.43 -4.88 9.61
C SER A 99 6.48 -3.76 9.65
N ILE A 100 7.03 -3.48 10.83
CA ILE A 100 8.08 -2.46 11.00
C ILE A 100 9.35 -2.84 10.24
N ILE A 101 9.81 -4.10 10.36
CA ILE A 101 11.03 -4.57 9.69
C ILE A 101 10.87 -4.50 8.18
N VAL A 102 9.77 -5.01 7.63
CA VAL A 102 9.49 -4.97 6.19
C VAL A 102 9.43 -3.52 5.69
N SER A 103 8.75 -2.65 6.42
CA SER A 103 8.66 -1.22 6.07
C SER A 103 10.03 -0.54 6.08
N ALA A 104 10.88 -0.84 7.06
CA ALA A 104 12.23 -0.31 7.14
C ALA A 104 13.12 -0.78 5.98
N ILE A 105 13.02 -2.06 5.60
CA ILE A 105 13.76 -2.63 4.45
C ILE A 105 13.31 -1.96 3.14
N ILE A 106 12.01 -1.79 2.95
CA ILE A 106 11.47 -1.16 1.73
C ILE A 106 11.87 0.31 1.67
N LEU A 107 11.82 1.02 2.81
CA LEU A 107 12.26 2.41 2.88
C LEU A 107 13.76 2.52 2.54
N TRP A 108 14.60 1.66 3.09
CA TRP A 108 16.01 1.59 2.72
C TRP A 108 16.21 1.33 1.22
N TYR A 109 15.43 0.42 0.63
CA TYR A 109 15.45 0.13 -0.80
C TYR A 109 15.03 1.35 -1.65
N PHE A 110 14.00 2.09 -1.25
CA PHE A 110 13.56 3.31 -1.93
C PHE A 110 14.65 4.39 -1.93
N PHE A 111 15.51 4.43 -0.92
CA PHE A 111 16.62 5.38 -0.83
C PHE A 111 17.86 4.96 -1.62
N GLN A 112 17.92 3.73 -2.17
CA GLN A 112 19.04 3.33 -3.01
C GLN A 112 19.14 4.16 -4.31
N PRO A 113 20.36 4.46 -4.77
CA PRO A 113 20.59 5.31 -5.94
C PRO A 113 19.99 4.74 -7.23
N GLN A 114 19.92 3.41 -7.36
CA GLN A 114 19.26 2.74 -8.48
C GLN A 114 17.74 3.02 -8.55
N VAL A 115 17.08 3.11 -7.40
CA VAL A 115 15.62 3.33 -7.31
C VAL A 115 15.30 4.82 -7.48
N LYS A 116 16.09 5.70 -6.85
CA LYS A 116 15.96 7.15 -7.05
C LYS A 116 16.08 7.53 -8.52
N LYS A 117 17.11 7.01 -9.21
CA LYS A 117 17.33 7.25 -10.64
C LYS A 117 16.16 6.75 -11.50
N TYR A 118 15.56 5.61 -11.17
CA TYR A 118 14.40 5.08 -11.88
C TYR A 118 13.15 5.95 -11.73
N PHE A 119 12.95 6.57 -10.56
CA PHE A 119 11.85 7.48 -10.30
C PHE A 119 12.13 8.94 -10.69
N GLY A 120 13.24 9.23 -11.36
CA GLY A 120 13.63 10.60 -11.75
C GLY A 120 13.95 11.50 -10.56
N LYS A 121 14.30 10.92 -9.41
CA LYS A 121 14.81 11.61 -8.23
C LYS A 121 16.35 11.52 -8.24
N ALA A 122 17.00 12.63 -7.89
CA ALA A 122 18.47 12.76 -7.88
C ALA A 122 19.13 11.84 -6.82
#